data_AF-A0A3E0DMK5-F1
#
_entry.id   AF-A0A3E0DMK5-F1
#
_cell.length_a   1.000
_cell.length_b   1.000
_cell.length_c   1.000
_cell.angle_alpha   90.00
_cell.angle_beta   90.00
_cell.angle_gamma   90.00
#
_symmetry.space_group_name_H-M   'P 1'
#
loop_
_entity.id
_entity.type
_entity.pdbx_description
1 polymer ?
#
loop_
_entity_poly.entity_id
_entity_poly.type
_entity_poly.pdbx_seq_one_letter_code
_entity_poly.pdbx_strand_id
1 'polypeptide(L)' 'MKLVYELSKLAINDLESIWNYTPEKWSVEQANSYYRLIFEIIDSICIDPQIGKSIMVVKKNRSN' A
#
# COMPACT_ATOMS: atom_id res chain seq x y z
N MET A 1 15.70 -7.95 -11.26
CA MET A 1 16.35 -6.68 -10.87
C MET A 1 15.34 -5.94 -9.99
N LYS A 2 15.70 -5.57 -8.75
CA LYS A 2 14.77 -4.84 -7.85
C LYS A 2 14.79 -3.35 -8.22
N LEU A 3 13.63 -2.76 -8.44
CA LEU A 3 13.48 -1.31 -8.66
C LEU A 3 13.68 -0.55 -7.34
N VAL A 4 14.16 0.69 -7.46
CA VAL A 4 14.19 1.64 -6.35
C VAL A 4 12.91 2.48 -6.43
N TYR A 5 12.31 2.79 -5.29
CA TYR A 5 11.10 3.60 -5.20
C TYR A 5 11.31 4.82 -4.31
N GLU A 6 10.48 5.82 -4.53
CA GLU A 6 10.33 6.98 -3.66
C GLU A 6 8.84 7.17 -3.36
N LEU A 7 8.52 7.64 -2.14
CA LEU A 7 7.16 7.94 -1.75
C LEU A 7 6.91 9.44 -1.91
N SER A 8 5.81 9.79 -2.58
CA SER A 8 5.33 11.16 -2.60
C SER A 8 4.91 11.60 -1.20
N LYS A 9 4.91 12.92 -0.96
CA LYS A 9 4.41 13.49 0.31
C LYS A 9 2.98 13.06 0.62
N LEU A 10 2.13 12.90 -0.40
CA LEU A 10 0.76 12.42 -0.21
C LEU A 10 0.72 10.96 0.25
N ALA A 11 1.54 10.09 -0.35
CA ALA A 11 1.63 8.70 0.07
C ALA A 11 2.15 8.56 1.50
N ILE A 12 3.06 9.43 1.94
CA ILE A 12 3.52 9.49 3.34
C ILE A 12 2.37 9.90 4.27
N ASN A 13 1.61 10.94 3.92
CA ASN A 13 0.44 11.36 4.70
C ASN A 13 -0.62 10.25 4.78
N ASP A 14 -0.80 9.48 3.70
CA ASP A 14 -1.73 8.34 3.68
C ASP A 14 -1.26 7.24 4.65
N LEU A 15 0.04 6.92 4.67
CA LEU A 15 0.63 5.97 5.63
C LEU A 15 0.42 6.43 7.08
N GLU A 16 0.67 7.70 7.39
CA GLU A 16 0.43 8.28 8.72
C GLU A 16 -1.05 8.21 9.11
N SER A 17 -1.95 8.51 8.16
CA SER A 17 -3.40 8.49 8.39
C SER A 17 -3.90 7.06 8.67
N ILE A 18 -3.44 6.08 7.87
CA ILE A 18 -3.72 4.66 8.10
C ILE A 18 -3.20 4.25 9.48
N TRP A 19 -1.97 4.64 9.80
CA TRP A 19 -1.34 4.30 11.06
C TRP A 19 -2.12 4.85 12.26
N ASN A 20 -2.47 6.14 12.25
CA ASN A 20 -3.13 6.81 13.36
C ASN A 20 -4.58 6.33 13.56
N TYR A 21 -5.27 5.99 12.47
CA TYR A 21 -6.64 5.48 12.54
C TYR A 21 -6.73 4.05 13.09
N THR A 22 -5.75 3.21 12.76
CA THR A 22 -5.80 1.78 13.08
C THR A 22 -5.86 1.45 14.59
N PRO A 23 -5.06 2.07 15.48
CA PRO A 23 -5.11 1.77 16.91
C PRO A 23 -6.41 2.23 17.57
N GLU A 24 -7.09 3.25 17.03
CA GLU A 24 -8.40 3.69 17.54
C GLU A 24 -9.51 2.67 17.28
N LYS A 25 -9.35 1.82 16.26
CA LYS A 25 -10.37 0.82 15.85
C LYS A 25 -10.02 -0.60 16.24
N TRP A 26 -8.74 -0.91 16.34
CA TRP A 26 -8.27 -2.28 16.43
C TRP A 26 -7.20 -2.43 17.51
N SER A 27 -5.94 -2.11 17.23
CA SER A 27 -4.83 -2.14 18.20
C SER A 27 -3.55 -1.53 17.61
N VAL A 28 -2.59 -1.20 18.48
CA VAL A 28 -1.24 -0.74 18.06
C VAL A 28 -0.49 -1.87 17.35
N GLU A 29 -0.70 -3.12 17.75
CA GLU A 29 -0.13 -4.31 17.12
C GLU A 29 -0.66 -4.49 15.69
N GLN A 30 -1.95 -4.25 15.47
CA GLN A 30 -2.55 -4.30 14.14
C GLN A 30 -2.10 -3.15 13.27
N ALA A 31 -1.94 -1.94 13.84
CA ALA A 31 -1.29 -0.85 13.14
C ALA A 31 0.09 -1.33 12.66
N ASN A 32 0.94 -1.85 13.57
CA ASN A 32 2.32 -2.30 13.29
C ASN A 32 2.34 -3.32 12.15
N SER A 33 1.39 -4.24 12.17
CA SER A 33 1.25 -5.28 11.16
C SER A 33 0.89 -4.70 9.79
N TYR A 34 -0.08 -3.77 9.71
CA TYR A 34 -0.44 -3.13 8.45
C TYR A 34 0.68 -2.27 7.87
N TYR A 35 1.40 -1.51 8.69
CA TYR A 35 2.55 -0.75 8.24
C TYR A 35 3.59 -1.68 7.58
N ARG A 36 3.99 -2.75 8.27
CA ARG A 36 4.95 -3.73 7.71
C ARG A 36 4.44 -4.35 6.41
N LEU A 37 3.19 -4.78 6.38
CA LEU A 37 2.58 -5.40 5.20
C LEU A 37 2.58 -4.46 3.99
N ILE A 38 2.28 -3.17 4.19
CA ILE A 38 2.32 -2.19 3.09
C ILE A 38 3.73 -2.11 2.48
N PHE A 39 4.77 -2.04 3.32
CA PHE A 39 6.15 -1.99 2.85
C PHE A 39 6.59 -3.29 2.18
N GLU A 40 6.19 -4.45 2.71
CA GLU A 40 6.45 -5.76 2.08
C GLU A 40 5.82 -5.86 0.68
N ILE A 41 4.62 -5.29 0.49
CA ILE A 41 3.96 -5.25 -0.81
C ILE A 41 4.68 -4.28 -1.76
N ILE A 42 5.10 -3.10 -1.29
CA ILE A 42 5.90 -2.17 -2.11
C ILE A 42 7.20 -2.83 -2.57
N ASP A 43 7.88 -3.54 -1.67
CA ASP A 43 9.09 -4.29 -2.01
C ASP A 43 8.81 -5.39 -3.04
N SER A 44 7.69 -6.09 -2.90
CA SER A 44 7.24 -7.11 -3.87
C SER A 44 6.96 -6.52 -5.25
N ILE A 45 6.32 -5.34 -5.31
CA ILE A 45 6.10 -4.60 -6.56
C ILE A 45 7.43 -4.17 -7.19
N CYS A 46 8.43 -3.81 -6.38
CA CYS A 46 9.75 -3.45 -6.89
C CYS A 46 10.50 -4.66 -7.48
N ILE A 47 10.19 -5.88 -7.01
CA ILE A 47 10.73 -7.13 -7.57
C ILE A 47 9.98 -7.50 -8.87
N ASP A 48 8.65 -7.40 -8.86
CA ASP A 48 7.79 -7.66 -10.01
C ASP A 48 6.75 -6.55 -10.20
N PRO A 49 7.02 -5.53 -11.04
CA PRO A 49 6.10 -4.42 -11.27
C PRO A 49 4.78 -4.82 -11.94
N GLN A 50 4.70 -6.04 -12.49
CA GLN A 50 3.50 -6.55 -13.19
C GLN A 50 2.61 -7.41 -12.28
N ILE A 51 2.96 -7.57 -10.99
CA ILE A 51 2.18 -8.35 -10.02
C ILE A 51 0.76 -7.79 -9.81
N GLY A 52 0.60 -6.48 -9.99
CA GLY A 52 -0.68 -5.78 -9.87
C GLY A 52 -1.54 -5.86 -11.14
N LYS A 53 -2.86 -5.83 -10.98
CA LYS A 53 -3.77 -5.69 -12.12
C LYS A 53 -3.70 -4.26 -12.67
N SER A 54 -3.69 -4.13 -13.99
CA SER A 54 -3.78 -2.82 -14.65
C SER A 54 -5.01 -2.05 -14.18
N ILE A 55 -4.82 -0.77 -13.86
CA ILE A 55 -5.90 0.12 -13.44
C ILE A 55 -7.02 0.24 -14.48
N MET A 56 -6.69 0.08 -15.77
CA MET A 56 -7.69 0.10 -16.85
C MET A 56 -8.67 -1.07 -16.72
N VAL A 57 -8.15 -2.27 -16.38
CA VAL A 57 -8.97 -3.47 -16.14
C VAL A 57 -9.82 -3.29 -14.89
N VAL A 58 -9.24 -2.76 -13.81
CA VAL A 58 -9.97 -2.51 -12.55
C VAL A 58 -11.11 -1.50 -12.74
N LYS A 59 -10.87 -0.42 -13.49
CA LYS A 59 -11.91 0.58 -13.78
C LYS A 59 -13.03 0.02 -14.65
N LYS A 60 -12.71 -0.73 -15.71
CA LYS A 60 -13.72 -1.36 -16.58
C LYS A 60 -14.67 -2.28 -15.81
N ASN A 61 -14.16 -3.02 -14.83
CA ASN A 61 -14.98 -3.92 -14.00
C ASN A 61 -15.85 -3.21 -12.96
N ARG A 62 -15.59 -1.92 -12.65
CA ARG A 62 -16.41 -1.12 -11.72
C ARG A 62 -17.54 -0.34 -12.40
N SER A 63 -17.52 -0.25 -13.71
CA SER A 63 -18.54 0.42 -14.52
C SER A 63 -19.64 -0.52 -15.01
N ASN A 64 -19.67 -1.77 -14.52
CA ASN A 64 -20.73 -2.75 -14.75
C ASN A 64 -21.54 -2.97 -13.47
#